data_AF-A0A2D8AHU8-F1
#
_entry.id   AF-A0A2D8AHU8-F1
#
_cell.length_a   1.000
_cell.length_b   1.000
_cell.length_c   1.000
_cell.angle_alpha   90.00
_cell.angle_beta   90.00
_cell.angle_gamma   90.00
#
_symmetry.space_group_name_H-M   'P 1'
#
loop_
_entity.id
_entity.type
_entity.pdbx_description
1 polymer ?
#
loop_
_entity_poly.entity_id
_entity_poly.type
_entity_poly.pdbx_seq_one_letter_code
_entity_poly.pdbx_strand_id
1 'polypeptide(L)'
;MRNDRSFHLMFLAAAVLLAGGTRAQERSHYHYWLELAAADQTYADRALEIGRSQAFLEFLGEGSVVFREEGPVDALEEYSSPDFRGNDL
;
A
#
# COMPACT_ATOMS: atom_id res chain seq x y z
N MET A 1 0.77 -48.88 25.60
CA MET A 1 1.36 -48.08 24.50
C MET A 1 0.30 -47.79 23.44
N ARG A 2 -0.49 -46.71 23.60
CA ARG A 2 -1.49 -46.24 22.61
C ARG A 2 -1.71 -44.71 22.68
N ASN A 3 -0.71 -43.96 23.17
CA ASN A 3 -0.80 -42.50 23.30
C ASN A 3 0.12 -41.76 22.31
N ASP A 4 1.27 -42.34 21.97
CA ASP A 4 2.30 -41.64 21.18
C ASP A 4 1.86 -41.33 19.75
N ARG A 5 1.10 -42.23 19.11
CA ARG A 5 0.56 -42.00 17.75
C ARG A 5 -0.44 -40.83 17.69
N SER A 6 -1.20 -40.59 18.76
CA SER A 6 -2.17 -39.48 18.80
C SER A 6 -1.46 -38.13 18.93
N PHE A 7 -0.41 -38.08 19.76
CA PHE A 7 0.41 -36.87 19.90
C PHE A 7 1.16 -36.53 18.63
N HIS A 8 1.71 -37.54 17.91
CA HIS A 8 2.36 -37.30 16.63
C HIS A 8 1.40 -36.78 15.56
N LEU A 9 0.17 -37.29 15.48
CA LEU A 9 -0.83 -36.81 14.53
C LEU A 9 -1.29 -35.38 14.85
N MET A 10 -1.46 -35.03 16.13
CA MET A 10 -1.74 -33.65 16.55
C MET A 10 -0.59 -32.69 16.22
N PHE A 11 0.66 -33.10 16.48
CA PHE A 11 1.83 -32.29 16.13
C PHE A 11 1.94 -32.08 14.62
N LEU A 12 1.67 -33.11 13.82
CA LEU A 12 1.72 -33.00 12.36
C LEU A 12 0.61 -32.09 11.82
N ALA A 13 -0.60 -32.18 12.36
CA ALA A 13 -1.71 -31.31 12.00
C ALA A 13 -1.43 -29.84 12.37
N ALA A 14 -0.87 -29.59 13.56
CA ALA A 14 -0.46 -28.24 13.98
C ALA A 14 0.66 -27.67 13.09
N ALA A 15 1.65 -28.49 12.71
CA ALA A 15 2.73 -28.07 11.82
C ALA A 15 2.23 -27.72 10.41
N VAL A 16 1.27 -28.48 9.88
CA VAL A 16 0.64 -28.20 8.57
C VAL A 16 -0.18 -26.90 8.61
N LEU A 17 -0.91 -26.65 9.70
CA LEU A 17 -1.67 -25.41 9.89
C LEU A 17 -0.75 -24.18 10.04
N LEU A 18 0.34 -24.31 10.80
CA LEU A 18 1.34 -23.25 10.98
C LEU A 18 2.11 -22.95 9.69
N ALA A 19 2.41 -23.96 8.86
CA ALA A 19 3.06 -23.79 7.56
C ALA A 19 2.11 -23.25 6.48
N GLY A 20 0.80 -23.44 6.62
CA GLY A 20 -0.21 -22.84 5.74
C GLY A 20 -0.38 -21.34 5.95
N GLY A 21 -0.22 -20.86 7.18
CA GLY A 21 -0.38 -19.45 7.54
C GLY A 21 0.71 -18.51 7.00
N THR A 22 1.92 -19.01 6.73
CA THR A 22 3.03 -18.19 6.20
C THR A 22 2.97 -17.99 4.68
N ARG A 23 2.27 -18.86 3.94
CA ARG A 23 2.16 -18.78 2.47
C ARG A 23 1.19 -17.71 1.97
N ALA A 24 0.28 -17.23 2.81
CA ALA A 24 -0.68 -16.19 2.44
C ALA A 24 -0.03 -14.79 2.27
N GLN A 25 1.24 -14.62 2.69
CA GLN A 25 1.91 -13.32 2.77
C GLN A 25 3.22 -13.23 1.96
N GLU A 26 3.56 -14.22 1.14
CA GLU A 26 4.71 -14.15 0.22
C GLU A 26 4.24 -13.72 -1.18
N ARG A 27 3.85 -12.44 -1.34
CA ARG A 27 3.91 -11.82 -2.68
C ARG A 27 5.39 -11.61 -2.98
N SER A 28 5.87 -12.10 -4.12
CA SER A 28 7.28 -11.91 -4.49
C SER A 28 7.57 -10.41 -4.65
N HIS A 29 8.75 -9.97 -4.21
CA HIS A 29 9.17 -8.57 -4.36
C HIS A 29 9.08 -8.09 -5.81
N TYR A 30 9.28 -9.00 -6.76
CA TYR A 30 9.09 -8.74 -8.19
C TYR A 30 7.67 -8.29 -8.54
N HIS A 31 6.65 -8.92 -7.95
CA HIS A 31 5.26 -8.52 -8.16
C HIS A 31 4.98 -7.12 -7.64
N TYR A 32 5.53 -6.77 -6.47
CA TYR A 32 5.44 -5.41 -5.93
C TYR A 32 6.08 -4.37 -6.86
N TRP A 33 7.24 -4.69 -7.44
CA TRP A 33 7.88 -3.81 -8.42
C TRP A 33 7.04 -3.62 -9.68
N LEU A 34 6.36 -4.67 -10.16
CA LEU A 34 5.45 -4.54 -11.31
C LEU A 34 4.23 -3.68 -10.98
N GLU A 35 3.61 -3.87 -9.80
CA GLU A 35 2.50 -3.04 -9.33
C GLU A 35 2.91 -1.56 -9.21
N LEU A 36 4.09 -1.28 -8.64
CA LEU A 36 4.61 0.07 -8.50
C LEU A 36 4.89 0.73 -9.87
N ALA A 37 5.52 0.00 -10.79
CA ALA A 37 5.80 0.52 -12.13
C ALA A 37 4.51 0.81 -12.91
N ALA A 38 3.49 -0.03 -12.77
CA ALA A 38 2.18 0.21 -13.39
C ALA A 38 1.48 1.44 -12.81
N ALA A 39 1.55 1.65 -11.48
CA ALA A 39 1.02 2.84 -10.84
C ALA A 39 1.75 4.11 -11.30
N ASP A 40 3.08 4.07 -11.43
CA ASP A 40 3.89 5.19 -11.92
C ASP A 40 3.53 5.57 -13.37
N GLN A 41 3.36 4.58 -14.25
CA GLN A 41 2.93 4.85 -15.62
C GLN A 41 1.51 5.44 -15.67
N THR A 42 0.59 4.95 -14.83
CA THR A 42 -0.78 5.48 -14.74
C THR A 42 -0.75 6.95 -14.29
N TYR A 43 0.11 7.29 -13.33
CA TYR A 43 0.30 8.67 -12.90
C TYR A 43 0.86 9.54 -14.03
N ALA A 44 1.87 9.06 -14.75
CA ALA A 44 2.48 9.78 -15.87
C ALA A 44 1.44 10.08 -16.97
N ASP A 45 0.61 9.10 -17.32
CA ASP A 45 -0.44 9.27 -18.33
C ASP A 45 -1.48 10.31 -17.87
N ARG A 46 -1.94 10.25 -16.62
CA ARG A 46 -2.87 11.25 -16.05
C ARG A 46 -2.22 12.64 -15.98
N ALA A 47 -0.96 12.73 -15.60
CA ALA A 47 -0.25 14.00 -15.53
C ALA A 47 -0.12 14.66 -16.92
N LEU A 48 -0.01 13.88 -18.00
CA LEU A 48 -0.05 14.42 -19.37
C LEU A 48 -1.44 14.91 -19.79
N GLU A 49 -2.51 14.28 -19.28
CA GLU A 49 -3.89 14.62 -19.61
C GLU A 49 -4.40 15.86 -18.88
N ILE A 50 -4.20 15.94 -17.56
CA ILE A 50 -4.80 16.95 -16.68
C ILE A 50 -3.78 17.84 -15.96
N GLY A 51 -2.49 17.63 -16.22
CA GLY A 51 -1.40 18.30 -15.53
C GLY A 51 -0.98 17.58 -14.23
N ARG A 52 0.30 17.70 -13.86
CA ARG A 52 0.90 17.02 -12.69
C ARG A 52 0.15 17.31 -11.40
N SER A 53 -0.18 18.58 -11.14
CA SER A 53 -0.81 18.99 -9.88
C SER A 53 -2.21 18.40 -9.73
N GLN A 54 -3.00 18.31 -10.80
CA GLN A 54 -4.33 17.69 -10.73
C GLN A 54 -4.22 16.16 -10.65
N ALA A 55 -3.31 15.54 -11.41
CA ALA A 55 -3.04 14.10 -11.29
C ALA A 55 -2.57 13.72 -9.88
N PHE A 56 -1.73 14.54 -9.25
CA PHE A 56 -1.28 14.32 -7.86
C PHE A 56 -2.45 14.29 -6.87
N LEU A 57 -3.43 15.17 -7.02
CA LEU A 57 -4.62 15.19 -6.16
C LEU A 57 -5.51 13.95 -6.36
N GLU A 58 -5.59 13.41 -7.58
CA GLU A 58 -6.31 12.14 -7.85
C GLU A 58 -5.61 10.92 -7.25
N PHE A 59 -4.28 10.95 -7.20
CA PHE A 59 -3.47 9.87 -6.63
C PHE A 59 -3.31 9.98 -5.11
N LEU A 60 -3.64 11.14 -4.53
CA LEU A 60 -3.70 11.32 -3.09
C LEU A 60 -4.76 10.38 -2.54
N GLY A 61 -4.35 9.44 -1.68
CA GLY A 61 -5.28 8.52 -1.05
C GLY A 61 -6.27 9.28 -0.15
N GLU A 62 -7.51 8.81 -0.09
CA GLU A 62 -8.48 9.32 0.88
C GLU A 62 -7.92 9.19 2.32
N GLY A 63 -8.05 10.26 3.11
CA GLY A 63 -7.50 10.32 4.47
C GLY A 63 -5.98 10.49 4.54
N SER A 64 -5.33 10.89 3.43
CA SER A 64 -3.92 11.29 3.47
C SER A 64 -3.72 12.51 4.36
N VAL A 65 -2.63 12.52 5.12
CA VAL A 65 -2.32 13.57 6.10
C VAL A 65 -0.93 14.13 5.83
N VAL A 66 -0.80 15.46 5.87
CA VAL A 66 0.48 16.18 5.82
C VAL A 66 0.82 16.65 7.23
N PHE A 67 2.07 16.44 7.65
CA PHE A 67 2.55 16.94 8.94
C PHE A 67 3.16 18.34 8.79
N ARG A 68 2.59 19.32 9.50
CA ARG A 68 3.04 20.72 9.56
C ARG A 68 3.51 21.08 10.97
N GLU A 69 4.04 22.29 11.14
CA GLU A 69 4.46 22.80 12.46
C GLU A 69 3.27 22.92 13.43
N GLU A 70 2.09 23.26 12.91
CA GLU A 70 0.84 23.39 13.66
C GLU A 70 0.15 22.05 13.92
N GLY A 71 0.62 20.96 13.30
CA GLY A 71 0.08 19.61 13.44
C GLY A 71 -0.25 18.90 12.13
N PRO A 72 -0.85 17.70 12.21
CA PRO A 72 -1.34 16.98 11.05
C PRO A 72 -2.54 17.70 10.42
N VAL A 73 -2.52 17.90 9.11
CA VAL A 73 -3.60 18.50 8.32
C VAL A 73 -4.04 17.53 7.21
N ASP A 74 -5.29 17.67 6.77
CA ASP A 74 -5.79 16.92 5.62
C ASP A 74 -5.00 17.30 4.36
N ALA A 75 -4.43 16.30 3.70
CA ALA A 75 -3.52 16.54 2.58
C ALA A 75 -4.27 17.06 1.35
N LEU A 76 -5.52 16.64 1.16
CA LEU A 76 -6.31 17.07 0.01
C LEU A 76 -6.74 18.52 0.19
N GLU A 77 -7.19 18.91 1.38
CA GLU A 77 -7.51 20.31 1.72
C GLU A 77 -6.29 21.21 1.53
N GLU A 78 -5.14 20.81 2.08
CA GLU A 78 -3.89 21.57 2.00
C GLU A 78 -3.43 21.79 0.55
N TYR A 79 -3.34 20.73 -0.25
CA TYR A 79 -2.80 20.80 -1.61
C TYR A 79 -3.83 21.28 -2.65
N SER A 80 -5.11 21.30 -2.32
CA SER A 80 -6.15 21.92 -3.16
C SER A 80 -6.28 23.43 -2.93
N SER A 81 -5.64 23.96 -1.88
CA SER A 81 -5.67 25.39 -1.54
C SER A 81 -5.08 26.25 -2.67
N PRO A 82 -5.61 27.47 -2.89
CA PRO A 82 -5.09 28.39 -3.90
C PRO A 82 -3.59 28.69 -3.74
N ASP A 83 -3.10 28.70 -2.50
CA ASP A 83 -1.70 28.97 -2.15
C ASP A 83 -0.75 27.90 -2.70
N PHE A 84 -1.24 26.67 -2.87
CA PHE A 84 -0.48 25.55 -3.45
C PHE A 84 -0.66 25.41 -4.96
N ARG A 85 -1.82 25.79 -5.51
CA ARG A 85 -2.16 25.61 -6.93
C ARG A 85 -1.37 26.47 -7.92
N GLY A 86 -0.55 27.40 -7.45
CA GLY A 86 0.22 28.34 -8.28
C GLY A 86 1.72 28.10 -8.33
N ASN A 87 2.23 27.06 -7.66
CA ASN A 87 3.67 26.78 -7.59
C ASN A 87 4.01 25.59 -8.51
N ASP A 88 3.99 25.84 -9.82
CA ASP A 88 4.43 24.89 -10.84
C ASP A 88 5.96 24.71 -10.72
N LEU A 89 6.40 23.75 -9.90
CA LEU A 89 7.75 23.18 -9.97
C LEU A 89 7.85 22.21 -11.15
#